data_AF-A0A3D3MFI8-F1
#
_entry.id   AF-A0A3D3MFI8-F1
#
_cell.length_a   1.000
_cell.length_b   1.000
_cell.length_c   1.000
_cell.angle_alpha   90.00
_cell.angle_beta   90.00
_cell.angle_gamma   90.00
#
_symmetry.space_group_name_H-M   'P 1'
#
loop_
_entity.id
_entity.type
_entity.pdbx_description
1 polymer ?
#
loop_
_entity_poly.entity_id
_entity_poly.type
_entity_poly.pdbx_seq_one_letter_code
_entity_poly.pdbx_strand_id
1 'polypeptide(L)'
;MDLKRVSYDVGKVEDILKGLLREKIYIKYADKFELKFHHHFDGEILIKQKGGEEILELFGAHNHEIRGTKIQIGAIRNPPGMKNIHDLPDDVPFKANVELKYGSGIVKKKNTSSFFPKNWDIKRVKEEIALVYDEMLKSGKSFPNKNNKFKFMDSTNSFLIQIEFDELGNLTSAYPWI
;
A
#
# COMPACT_ATOMS: atom_id res chain seq x y z
N MET A 1 -13.54 14.35 -39.10
CA MET A 1 -12.87 14.54 -37.80
C MET A 1 -12.73 13.18 -37.15
N ASP A 2 -11.49 12.75 -36.88
CA ASP A 2 -11.19 11.42 -36.35
C ASP A 2 -11.59 11.32 -34.87
N LEU A 3 -12.73 10.67 -34.62
CA LEU A 3 -13.25 10.40 -33.26
C LEU A 3 -12.24 9.64 -32.38
N LYS A 4 -11.37 8.82 -32.98
CA LYS A 4 -10.31 8.08 -32.27
C LYS A 4 -9.19 8.97 -31.74
N ARG A 5 -8.84 10.06 -32.43
CA ARG A 5 -7.83 11.04 -31.95
C ARG A 5 -8.38 11.86 -30.79
N VAL A 6 -9.61 12.34 -30.92
CA VAL A 6 -10.29 13.12 -29.86
C VAL A 6 -10.45 12.28 -28.59
N SER A 7 -10.83 11.01 -28.70
CA SER A 7 -10.96 10.10 -27.55
C SER A 7 -9.63 9.80 -26.85
N TYR A 8 -8.52 9.72 -27.59
CA TYR A 8 -7.19 9.45 -27.04
C TYR A 8 -6.64 10.65 -26.25
N ASP A 9 -6.87 11.86 -26.75
CA ASP A 9 -6.44 13.09 -26.09
C ASP A 9 -7.23 13.36 -24.80
N VAL A 10 -8.52 13.02 -24.76
CA VAL A 10 -9.35 13.15 -23.55
C VAL A 10 -8.89 12.20 -22.43
N GLY A 11 -8.63 10.93 -22.73
CA GLY A 11 -8.19 9.95 -21.72
C GLY A 11 -6.86 10.34 -21.07
N LYS A 12 -5.89 10.82 -21.86
CA LYS A 12 -4.62 11.33 -21.32
C LYS A 12 -4.80 12.55 -20.42
N VAL A 13 -5.68 13.47 -20.80
CA VAL A 13 -5.96 14.67 -19.99
C VAL A 13 -6.60 14.28 -18.66
N GLU A 14 -7.53 13.32 -18.66
CA GLU A 14 -8.13 12.80 -17.42
C GLU A 14 -7.08 12.18 -16.49
N ASP A 15 -6.16 11.37 -17.01
CA ASP A 15 -5.10 10.75 -16.21
C ASP A 15 -4.15 11.78 -15.59
N ILE A 16 -3.80 12.83 -16.36
CA ILE A 16 -2.99 13.94 -15.86
C ILE A 16 -3.74 14.68 -14.73
N LEU A 17 -5.02 14.99 -14.92
CA LEU A 17 -5.83 15.69 -13.92
C LEU A 17 -5.98 14.86 -12.64
N LYS A 18 -6.21 13.54 -12.76
CA LYS A 18 -6.24 12.62 -11.61
C LYS A 18 -4.90 12.59 -10.88
N GLY A 19 -3.78 12.54 -11.63
CA GLY A 19 -2.44 12.62 -11.07
C GLY A 19 -2.20 13.91 -10.27
N LEU A 20 -2.57 15.06 -10.84
CA LEU A 20 -2.43 16.36 -10.16
C LEU A 20 -3.31 16.47 -8.91
N LEU A 21 -4.53 15.94 -8.96
CA LEU A 21 -5.44 15.92 -7.82
C LEU A 21 -4.85 15.11 -6.66
N ARG A 22 -4.33 13.92 -6.97
CA ARG A 22 -3.65 13.05 -6.01
C ARG A 22 -2.46 13.71 -5.35
N GLU A 23 -1.57 14.29 -6.15
CA GLU A 23 -0.39 14.99 -5.65
C GLU A 23 -0.77 16.15 -4.73
N LYS A 24 -1.77 16.95 -5.11
CA LYS A 24 -2.27 18.05 -4.28
C LYS A 24 -2.81 17.57 -2.94
N ILE A 25 -3.56 16.47 -2.93
CA ILE A 25 -4.11 15.90 -1.70
C ILE A 25 -3.01 15.29 -0.83
N TYR A 26 -2.01 14.65 -1.43
CA TYR A 26 -0.83 14.20 -0.71
C TYR A 26 -0.11 15.35 0.00
N ILE A 27 0.17 16.45 -0.71
CA ILE A 27 0.83 17.62 -0.11
C ILE A 27 0.03 18.17 1.08
N LYS A 28 -1.30 18.20 0.97
CA LYS A 28 -2.21 18.66 2.04
C LYS A 28 -2.11 17.83 3.32
N TYR A 29 -1.81 16.53 3.21
CA TYR A 29 -1.81 15.59 4.34
C TYR A 29 -0.47 14.91 4.58
N ALA A 30 0.62 15.45 4.01
CA ALA A 30 1.95 14.88 4.14
C ALA A 30 2.40 14.76 5.62
N ASP A 31 1.96 15.70 6.47
CA ASP A 31 2.21 15.72 7.91
C ASP A 31 1.52 14.59 8.69
N LYS A 32 0.52 13.92 8.10
CA LYS A 32 -0.19 12.80 8.73
C LYS A 32 0.52 11.47 8.60
N PHE A 33 1.52 11.37 7.76
CA PHE A 33 2.30 10.14 7.60
C PHE A 33 3.32 10.07 8.74
N GLU A 34 3.14 9.15 9.70
CA GLU A 34 4.14 8.98 10.74
C GLU A 34 5.50 8.60 10.16
N LEU A 35 6.61 8.98 10.83
CA LEU A 35 7.93 8.53 10.42
C LEU A 35 8.00 6.99 10.31
N LYS A 36 7.39 6.29 11.27
CA LYS A 36 7.30 4.83 11.28
C LYS A 36 6.38 4.28 10.18
N PHE A 37 5.39 5.06 9.74
CA PHE A 37 4.59 4.69 8.57
C PHE A 37 5.51 4.49 7.38
N HIS A 38 6.40 5.44 7.10
CA HIS A 38 7.36 5.33 6.00
C HIS A 38 8.26 4.09 6.14
N HIS A 39 8.69 3.76 7.36
CA HIS A 39 9.49 2.55 7.61
C HIS A 39 8.72 1.26 7.34
N HIS A 40 7.41 1.26 7.59
CA HIS A 40 6.55 0.13 7.20
C HIS A 40 6.52 -0.02 5.67
N PHE A 41 6.38 1.07 4.89
CA PHE A 41 6.42 1.02 3.42
C PHE A 41 7.74 0.47 2.88
N ASP A 42 8.86 0.88 3.46
CA ASP A 42 10.22 0.52 3.02
C ASP A 42 10.62 -0.92 3.44
N GLY A 43 9.70 -1.68 4.03
CA GLY A 43 9.91 -3.09 4.33
C GLY A 43 10.71 -3.37 5.59
N GLU A 44 10.68 -2.47 6.58
CA GLU A 44 11.28 -2.78 7.88
C GLU A 44 10.42 -3.76 8.68
N ILE A 45 11.07 -4.85 9.07
CA ILE A 45 10.53 -5.92 9.91
C ILE A 45 10.94 -5.63 11.34
N LEU A 46 9.97 -5.50 12.24
CA LEU A 46 10.24 -5.38 13.65
C LEU A 46 10.26 -6.78 14.29
N ILE A 47 11.45 -7.24 14.68
CA ILE A 47 11.60 -8.40 15.55
C ILE A 47 11.44 -7.90 16.99
N LYS A 48 10.42 -8.37 17.70
CA LYS A 48 10.24 -8.13 19.14
C LYS A 48 10.43 -9.43 19.92
N GLN A 49 11.13 -9.38 21.04
CA GLN A 49 11.10 -10.50 21.98
C GLN A 49 9.92 -10.37 22.92
N LYS A 50 9.12 -11.44 23.04
CA LYS A 50 8.04 -11.55 24.04
C LYS A 50 8.18 -12.89 24.74
N GLY A 51 8.44 -12.86 26.05
CA GLY A 51 8.53 -14.08 26.86
C GLY A 51 9.67 -15.03 26.48
N GLY A 52 10.76 -14.52 25.91
CA GLY A 52 11.91 -15.33 25.46
C GLY A 52 11.77 -15.89 24.04
N GLU A 53 10.64 -15.67 23.37
CA GLU A 53 10.47 -15.98 21.94
C GLU A 53 10.65 -14.72 21.09
N GLU A 54 11.40 -14.85 19.99
CA GLU A 54 11.47 -13.83 18.95
C GLU A 54 10.18 -13.84 18.14
N ILE A 55 9.32 -12.86 18.37
CA ILE A 55 8.11 -12.60 17.61
C ILE A 55 8.44 -11.59 16.51
N LEU A 56 8.22 -12.00 15.26
CA LEU A 56 8.27 -11.12 14.10
C LEU A 56 6.95 -10.35 13.98
N GLU A 57 6.94 -9.08 14.35
CA GLU A 57 5.83 -8.16 14.08
C GLU A 57 6.06 -7.45 12.75
N LEU A 58 5.21 -7.75 11.78
CA LEU A 58 5.28 -7.20 10.43
C LEU A 58 4.10 -6.26 10.21
N PHE A 59 4.38 -4.98 10.07
CA PHE A 59 3.44 -3.99 9.57
C PHE A 59 3.62 -3.85 8.04
N GLY A 60 2.52 -3.61 7.32
CA GLY A 60 2.44 -3.71 5.85
C GLY A 60 3.58 -3.03 5.10
N ALA A 61 4.17 -3.75 4.13
CA ALA A 61 5.39 -3.37 3.44
C ALA A 61 5.23 -3.35 1.92
N HIS A 62 5.35 -2.16 1.30
CA HIS A 62 5.27 -1.92 -0.14
C HIS A 62 6.20 -0.76 -0.58
N ASN A 63 7.40 -1.05 -1.09
CA ASN A 63 7.73 -0.91 -2.51
C ASN A 63 9.15 -1.41 -2.83
N HIS A 64 9.36 -1.73 -4.10
CA HIS A 64 10.60 -2.19 -4.70
C HIS A 64 11.71 -1.14 -4.61
N GLU A 65 12.59 -1.20 -3.61
CA GLU A 65 14.03 -1.00 -3.80
C GLU A 65 14.86 -1.44 -2.59
N ILE A 66 14.61 -2.63 -2.02
CA ILE A 66 15.45 -3.06 -0.89
C ILE A 66 16.75 -3.72 -1.39
N ARG A 67 17.65 -2.89 -1.93
CA ARG A 67 19.08 -3.20 -1.99
C ARG A 67 19.59 -3.32 -0.55
N GLY A 68 19.43 -4.49 0.04
CA GLY A 68 20.04 -4.83 1.34
C GLY A 68 19.19 -5.62 2.33
N THR A 69 17.89 -5.87 2.11
CA THR A 69 17.10 -6.62 3.10
C THR A 69 16.79 -8.05 2.70
N LYS A 70 16.69 -8.82 3.77
CA LYS A 70 16.48 -10.24 3.87
C LYS A 70 15.05 -10.66 3.50
N ILE A 71 14.36 -10.01 2.55
CA ILE A 71 12.93 -10.26 2.27
C ILE A 71 12.75 -10.78 0.85
N GLN A 72 12.05 -11.90 0.70
CA GLN A 72 11.67 -12.50 -0.57
C GLN A 72 10.15 -12.66 -0.63
N ILE A 73 9.57 -12.35 -1.79
CA ILE A 73 8.17 -12.65 -2.08
C ILE A 73 8.09 -14.14 -2.45
N GLY A 74 7.38 -14.90 -1.63
CA GLY A 74 7.08 -16.31 -1.87
C GLY A 74 5.88 -16.50 -2.78
N ALA A 75 5.11 -17.56 -2.56
CA ALA A 75 3.97 -17.89 -3.41
C ALA A 75 2.89 -16.79 -3.43
N ILE A 76 2.48 -16.38 -4.63
CA ILE A 76 1.32 -15.52 -4.87
C ILE A 76 0.05 -16.35 -4.62
N ARG A 77 -0.87 -15.79 -3.83
CA ARG A 77 -2.13 -16.41 -3.39
C ARG A 77 -3.35 -15.75 -4.03
N ASN A 78 -3.25 -14.48 -4.40
CA ASN A 78 -4.29 -13.73 -5.10
C ASN A 78 -3.60 -12.74 -6.06
N PRO A 79 -3.96 -12.67 -7.35
CA PRO A 79 -4.87 -13.56 -8.09
C PRO A 79 -4.32 -15.00 -8.22
N PRO A 80 -5.20 -16.02 -8.30
CA PRO A 80 -4.80 -17.42 -8.44
C PRO A 80 -4.11 -17.67 -9.80
N GLY A 81 -3.21 -18.65 -9.84
CA GLY A 81 -2.51 -19.05 -11.07
C GLY A 81 -1.23 -18.26 -11.37
N MET A 82 -0.95 -17.19 -10.61
CA MET A 82 0.28 -16.42 -10.74
C MET A 82 1.45 -17.14 -10.06
N LYS A 83 2.53 -17.37 -10.81
CA LYS A 83 3.74 -18.01 -10.28
C LYS A 83 4.83 -17.00 -9.92
N ASN A 84 4.95 -15.93 -10.68
CA ASN A 84 5.95 -14.88 -10.47
C ASN A 84 5.29 -13.50 -10.39
N ILE A 85 5.96 -12.57 -9.70
CA ILE A 85 5.52 -11.17 -9.63
C ILE A 85 5.50 -10.51 -11.03
N HIS A 86 6.37 -10.95 -11.94
CA HIS A 86 6.41 -10.44 -13.31
C HIS A 86 5.15 -10.80 -14.11
N ASP A 87 4.49 -11.90 -13.76
CA ASP A 87 3.27 -12.38 -14.40
C ASP A 87 2.02 -11.60 -13.95
N LEU A 88 2.12 -10.84 -12.85
CA LEU A 88 1.01 -10.00 -12.38
C LEU A 88 0.71 -8.89 -13.38
N PRO A 89 -0.56 -8.64 -13.71
CA PRO A 89 -0.95 -7.46 -14.45
C PRO A 89 -0.59 -6.19 -13.69
N ASP A 90 -0.35 -5.13 -14.45
CA ASP A 90 -0.22 -3.79 -13.88
C ASP A 90 -1.55 -3.35 -13.25
N ASP A 91 -1.46 -2.46 -12.26
CA ASP A 91 -2.58 -1.90 -11.50
C ASP A 91 -3.43 -2.94 -10.72
N VAL A 92 -2.93 -4.18 -10.59
CA VAL A 92 -3.57 -5.23 -9.81
C VAL A 92 -2.87 -5.42 -8.46
N PRO A 93 -3.56 -5.21 -7.32
CA PRO A 93 -3.03 -5.59 -6.02
C PRO A 93 -2.99 -7.11 -5.89
N PHE A 94 -2.07 -7.63 -5.07
CA PHE A 94 -1.88 -9.07 -4.95
C PHE A 94 -1.66 -9.51 -3.50
N LYS A 95 -1.92 -10.77 -3.21
CA LYS A 95 -1.56 -11.39 -1.93
C LYS A 95 -0.43 -12.35 -2.15
N ALA A 96 0.60 -12.30 -1.32
CA ALA A 96 1.71 -13.23 -1.37
C ALA A 96 2.21 -13.61 0.03
N ASN A 97 2.81 -14.80 0.11
CA ASN A 97 3.59 -15.17 1.28
C ASN A 97 4.90 -14.39 1.29
N VAL A 98 5.38 -14.02 2.48
CA VAL A 98 6.67 -13.33 2.64
C VAL A 98 7.66 -14.29 3.29
N GLU A 99 8.84 -14.42 2.71
CA GLU A 99 9.93 -15.24 3.24
C GLU A 99 11.09 -14.33 3.64
N LEU A 100 11.70 -14.62 4.80
CA LEU A 100 12.77 -13.81 5.37
C LEU A 100 14.07 -14.60 5.39
N LYS A 101 15.12 -14.13 4.73
CA LYS A 101 16.42 -14.78 4.67
C LYS A 101 17.35 -14.28 5.78
N TYR A 102 17.37 -14.95 6.93
CA TYR A 102 18.28 -14.59 8.02
C TYR A 102 19.60 -15.39 7.95
N GLY A 103 20.66 -14.74 7.46
CA GLY A 103 21.96 -15.40 7.27
C GLY A 103 21.87 -16.50 6.19
N SER A 104 22.18 -17.74 6.56
CA SER A 104 21.97 -18.92 5.71
C SER A 104 20.56 -19.53 5.83
N GLY A 105 19.76 -19.10 6.82
CA GLY A 105 18.41 -19.63 7.06
C GLY A 105 17.30 -18.85 6.36
N ILE A 106 16.18 -19.52 6.08
CA ILE A 106 14.94 -18.90 5.57
C ILE A 106 13.85 -19.09 6.62
N VAL A 107 13.35 -17.97 7.16
CA VAL A 107 12.17 -17.91 8.03
C VAL A 107 10.96 -17.57 7.18
N LYS A 108 10.07 -18.54 6.99
CA LYS A 108 8.83 -18.33 6.22
C LYS A 108 7.77 -17.71 7.12
N LYS A 109 7.19 -16.58 6.69
CA LYS A 109 5.99 -16.04 7.35
C LYS A 109 4.84 -17.02 7.08
N LYS A 110 4.19 -17.47 8.14
CA LYS A 110 2.96 -18.29 8.01
C LYS A 110 1.78 -17.50 7.43
N ASN A 111 1.79 -16.18 7.59
CA ASN A 111 0.73 -15.29 7.14
C ASN A 111 0.99 -14.70 5.75
N THR A 112 -0.06 -14.64 4.94
CA THR A 112 -0.08 -13.95 3.64
C THR A 112 -0.25 -12.45 3.84
N SER A 113 0.53 -11.63 3.13
CA SER A 113 0.40 -10.17 3.10
C SER A 113 -0.29 -9.74 1.79
N SER A 114 -1.11 -8.68 1.84
CA SER A 114 -1.62 -7.96 0.67
C SER A 114 -0.63 -6.92 0.20
N PHE A 115 -0.57 -6.66 -1.11
CA PHE A 115 0.39 -5.78 -1.78
C PHE A 115 -0.26 -4.88 -2.80
N PHE A 116 0.16 -3.61 -2.80
CA PHE A 116 -0.21 -2.65 -3.86
C PHE A 116 0.30 -3.14 -5.23
N PRO A 117 -0.27 -2.64 -6.33
CA PRO A 117 0.16 -3.00 -7.66
C PRO A 117 1.67 -2.86 -7.87
N LYS A 118 2.27 -3.83 -8.55
CA LYS A 118 3.73 -3.92 -8.73
C LYS A 118 4.34 -2.72 -9.47
N ASN A 119 3.54 -2.02 -10.27
CA ASN A 119 3.93 -0.89 -11.11
C ASN A 119 3.70 0.46 -10.41
N TRP A 120 3.11 0.47 -9.20
CA TRP A 120 2.96 1.70 -8.43
C TRP A 120 4.25 1.97 -7.68
N ASP A 121 4.80 3.18 -7.82
CA ASP A 121 5.90 3.64 -6.99
C ASP A 121 5.42 4.13 -5.61
N ILE A 122 6.35 4.44 -4.72
CA ILE A 122 6.01 4.89 -3.37
C ILE A 122 5.23 6.21 -3.38
N LYS A 123 5.50 7.09 -4.35
CA LYS A 123 4.79 8.36 -4.50
C LYS A 123 3.31 8.11 -4.79
N ARG A 124 3.03 7.28 -5.79
CA ARG A 124 1.69 6.83 -6.20
C ARG A 124 0.93 6.21 -5.04
N VAL A 125 1.59 5.35 -4.25
CA VAL A 125 0.96 4.70 -3.09
C VAL A 125 0.60 5.73 -2.01
N LYS A 126 1.51 6.63 -1.65
CA LYS A 126 1.24 7.70 -0.67
C LYS A 126 0.11 8.62 -1.11
N GLU A 127 0.08 8.97 -2.38
CA GLU A 127 -0.99 9.72 -3.01
C GLU A 127 -2.36 9.07 -2.83
N GLU A 128 -2.48 7.76 -3.09
CA GLU A 128 -3.72 7.02 -2.92
C GLU A 128 -4.16 6.92 -1.46
N ILE A 129 -3.21 6.74 -0.56
CA ILE A 129 -3.48 6.73 0.88
C ILE A 129 -4.01 8.09 1.34
N ALA A 130 -3.41 9.18 0.85
CA ALA A 130 -3.85 10.53 1.15
C ALA A 130 -5.26 10.80 0.61
N LEU A 131 -5.61 10.26 -0.57
CA LEU A 131 -7.00 10.30 -1.07
C LEU A 131 -7.97 9.60 -0.13
N VAL A 132 -7.64 8.39 0.31
CA VAL A 132 -8.49 7.61 1.23
C VAL A 132 -8.66 8.36 2.56
N TYR A 133 -7.61 9.04 3.02
CA TYR A 133 -7.66 9.89 4.21
C TYR A 133 -8.54 11.14 4.02
N ASP A 134 -8.45 11.82 2.87
CA ASP A 134 -9.31 12.97 2.54
C ASP A 134 -10.80 12.54 2.49
N GLU A 135 -11.10 11.39 1.91
CA GLU A 135 -12.45 10.83 1.86
C GLU A 135 -12.98 10.42 3.24
N MET A 136 -12.13 9.88 4.10
CA MET A 136 -12.48 9.62 5.50
C MET A 136 -12.91 10.90 6.23
N LEU A 137 -12.20 12.01 6.02
CA LEU A 137 -12.56 13.29 6.64
C LEU A 137 -13.87 13.83 6.07
N LYS A 138 -14.08 13.73 4.75
CA LYS A 138 -15.35 14.11 4.10
C LYS A 138 -16.53 13.28 4.56
N SER A 139 -16.31 12.02 4.95
CA SER A 139 -17.36 11.16 5.51
C SER A 139 -17.78 11.58 6.94
N GLY A 140 -17.20 12.64 7.50
CA GLY A 140 -17.49 13.14 8.84
C GLY A 140 -16.80 12.35 9.95
N LYS A 141 -15.79 11.53 9.62
CA LYS A 141 -15.05 10.78 10.63
C LYS A 141 -14.14 11.73 11.42
N SER A 142 -14.32 11.79 12.73
CA SER A 142 -13.54 12.62 13.65
C SER A 142 -12.64 11.81 14.57
N PHE A 143 -11.67 12.50 15.18
CA PHE A 143 -10.72 11.96 16.15
C PHE A 143 -11.01 12.54 17.55
N PRO A 144 -10.83 11.76 18.63
CA PRO A 144 -10.48 10.33 18.64
C PRO A 144 -11.64 9.46 18.15
N ASN A 145 -11.33 8.33 17.50
CA ASN A 145 -12.32 7.38 16.99
C ASN A 145 -12.22 6.02 17.67
N LYS A 146 -13.35 5.34 17.89
CA LYS A 146 -13.34 3.94 18.38
C LYS A 146 -12.84 2.95 17.33
N ASN A 147 -12.98 3.28 16.05
CA ASN A 147 -12.53 2.46 14.93
C ASN A 147 -11.44 3.18 14.14
N ASN A 148 -10.20 2.82 14.46
CA ASN A 148 -8.96 3.36 13.90
C ASN A 148 -8.64 2.87 12.48
N LYS A 149 -9.67 2.46 11.72
CA LYS A 149 -9.54 1.94 10.35
C LYS A 149 -10.59 2.55 9.45
N PHE A 150 -10.22 2.89 8.23
CA PHE A 150 -11.14 3.34 7.19
C PHE A 150 -10.76 2.73 5.86
N LYS A 151 -11.73 2.52 4.98
CA LYS A 151 -11.48 1.97 3.65
C LYS A 151 -12.23 2.75 2.59
N PHE A 152 -11.57 2.98 1.47
CA PHE A 152 -12.15 3.65 0.32
C PHE A 152 -11.55 3.09 -0.97
N MET A 153 -12.24 3.32 -2.10
CA MET A 153 -11.72 2.90 -3.40
C MET A 153 -10.47 3.68 -3.76
N ASP A 154 -9.54 3.04 -4.45
CA ASP A 154 -8.45 3.73 -5.10
C ASP A 154 -8.96 4.66 -6.22
N SER A 155 -8.13 5.59 -6.70
CA SER A 155 -8.56 6.57 -7.71
C SER A 155 -8.98 5.97 -9.06
N THR A 156 -8.65 4.70 -9.33
CA THR A 156 -9.09 3.98 -10.54
C THR A 156 -10.39 3.20 -10.34
N ASN A 157 -10.92 3.15 -9.11
CA ASN A 157 -12.06 2.32 -8.71
C ASN A 157 -11.87 0.81 -8.96
N SER A 158 -10.63 0.34 -8.88
CA SER A 158 -10.26 -1.06 -9.11
C SER A 158 -10.26 -1.89 -7.82
N PHE A 159 -9.86 -1.29 -6.69
CA PHE A 159 -9.81 -1.99 -5.40
C PHE A 159 -9.97 -1.05 -4.20
N LEU A 160 -10.28 -1.63 -3.04
CA LEU A 160 -10.35 -0.89 -1.77
C LEU A 160 -8.96 -0.81 -1.14
N ILE A 161 -8.63 0.36 -0.60
CA ILE A 161 -7.46 0.59 0.25
C ILE A 161 -7.96 0.78 1.67
N GLN A 162 -7.43 0.00 2.62
CA GLN A 162 -7.66 0.22 4.03
C GLN A 162 -6.50 1.01 4.62
N ILE A 163 -6.82 2.11 5.30
CA ILE A 163 -5.88 2.87 6.13
C ILE A 163 -6.16 2.58 7.60
N GLU A 164 -5.10 2.60 8.39
CA GLU A 164 -5.12 2.57 9.85
C GLU A 164 -4.44 3.83 10.38
N PHE A 165 -4.92 4.32 11.53
CA PHE A 165 -4.48 5.59 12.09
C PHE A 165 -4.54 5.58 13.61
N ASP A 166 -3.80 6.48 14.26
CA ASP A 166 -3.81 6.63 15.72
C ASP A 166 -4.98 7.51 16.20
N GLU A 167 -5.04 7.74 17.51
CA GLU A 167 -6.09 8.56 18.14
C GLU A 167 -6.01 10.05 17.75
N LEU A 168 -4.87 10.51 17.25
CA LEU A 168 -4.64 11.87 16.76
C LEU A 168 -4.91 12.00 15.25
N GLY A 169 -5.18 10.89 14.58
CA GLY A 169 -5.41 10.82 13.16
C GLY A 169 -4.15 10.78 12.30
N ASN A 170 -3.01 10.41 12.88
CA ASN A 170 -1.80 10.10 12.12
C ASN A 170 -1.93 8.70 11.51
N LEU A 171 -1.53 8.56 10.25
CA LEU A 171 -1.52 7.30 9.52
C LEU A 171 -0.45 6.36 10.07
N THR A 172 -0.85 5.15 10.45
CA THR A 172 0.03 4.11 11.05
C THR A 172 0.23 2.89 10.15
N SER A 173 -0.74 2.59 9.28
CA SER A 173 -0.59 1.56 8.23
C SER A 173 -1.56 1.78 7.06
N ALA A 174 -1.25 1.24 5.88
CA ALA A 174 -2.21 1.12 4.80
C ALA A 174 -1.91 -0.06 3.88
N TYR A 175 -2.95 -0.70 3.36
CA TYR A 175 -2.83 -1.88 2.50
C TYR A 175 -4.08 -2.11 1.63
N PRO A 176 -3.95 -2.80 0.48
CA PRO A 176 -5.11 -3.22 -0.29
C PRO A 176 -6.00 -4.20 0.48
N TRP A 177 -7.30 -3.94 0.45
CA TRP A 177 -8.33 -4.80 1.02
C TRP A 177 -8.89 -5.74 -0.06
N ILE A 178 -8.15 -6.84 -0.28
CA ILE A 178 -8.43 -7.92 -1.25
C ILE A 178 -8.36 -9.29 -0.58
#